data_AF-A0A955KB49-F1
#
_entry.id   AF-A0A955KB49-F1
#
_cell.length_a   1.000
_cell.length_b   1.000
_cell.length_c   1.000
_cell.angle_alpha   90.00
_cell.angle_beta   90.00
_cell.angle_gamma   90.00
#
_symmetry.space_group_name_H-M   'P 1'
#
loop_
_entity.id
_entity.type
_entity.pdbx_description
1 polymer ?
#
loop_
_entity_poly.entity_id
_entity_poly.type
_entity_poly.pdbx_seq_one_letter_code
_entity_poly.pdbx_strand_id
1 'polypeptide(L)'
;MGFFTKLPKRVRPEEMREIMQRLYGKLDEDERNEVEKLFRADLYEPGEESGISQTEFDAAMDWLQQNPDKHVLETDDIELIKQYFKEHLQD
;
A
#
# COMPACT_ATOMS: atom_id res chain seq x y z
N MET A 1 0.60 1.50 35.81
CA MET A 1 -0.41 1.61 34.73
C MET A 1 0.36 1.49 33.43
N GLY A 2 0.16 0.40 32.68
CA GLY A 2 0.89 0.16 31.44
C GLY A 2 0.42 1.14 30.36
N PHE A 3 1.36 1.90 29.81
CA PHE A 3 1.14 2.69 28.60
C PHE A 3 1.03 1.71 27.43
N PHE A 4 -0.18 1.27 27.09
CA PHE A 4 -0.44 0.66 25.79
C PHE A 4 -0.45 1.80 24.77
N THR A 5 0.72 2.19 24.27
CA THR A 5 0.78 2.90 22.99
C THR A 5 0.19 1.97 21.96
N LYS A 6 -1.03 2.27 21.47
CA LYS A 6 -1.58 1.57 20.31
C LYS A 6 -0.52 1.66 19.22
N LEU A 7 -0.13 0.51 18.67
CA LEU A 7 0.67 0.48 17.46
C LEU A 7 -0.06 1.30 16.38
N PRO A 8 0.67 2.06 15.55
CA PRO A 8 0.06 2.79 14.45
C PRO A 8 -0.71 1.83 13.54
N LYS A 9 -1.77 2.34 12.90
CA LYS A 9 -2.57 1.56 11.96
C LYS A 9 -1.69 1.10 10.79
N ARG A 10 -1.88 -0.16 10.37
CA ARG A 10 -1.15 -0.78 9.26
C ARG A 10 -2.16 -1.52 8.40
N VAL A 11 -2.01 -1.45 7.08
CA VAL A 11 -2.82 -2.20 6.13
C VAL A 11 -2.52 -3.69 6.28
N ARG A 12 -3.53 -4.46 6.63
CA ARG A 12 -3.46 -5.92 6.78
C ARG A 12 -3.73 -6.64 5.45
N PRO A 13 -3.39 -7.94 5.32
CA PRO A 13 -3.65 -8.72 4.10
C PRO A 13 -5.11 -8.66 3.61
N GLU A 14 -6.07 -8.63 4.53
CA GLU A 14 -7.49 -8.48 4.22
C GLU A 14 -7.83 -7.12 3.61
N GLU A 15 -7.27 -6.04 4.15
CA GLU A 15 -7.46 -4.68 3.65
C GLU A 15 -6.76 -4.49 2.30
N MET A 16 -5.55 -5.05 2.15
CA MET A 16 -4.87 -5.08 0.85
C MET A 16 -5.74 -5.78 -0.20
N ARG A 17 -6.40 -6.90 0.17
CA ARG A 17 -7.31 -7.59 -0.74
C ARG A 17 -8.53 -6.73 -1.11
N GLU A 18 -9.03 -5.91 -0.21
CA GLU A 18 -10.12 -4.95 -0.50
C GLU A 18 -9.64 -3.83 -1.44
N ILE A 19 -8.45 -3.28 -1.19
CA ILE A 19 -7.81 -2.28 -2.06
C ILE A 19 -7.63 -2.85 -3.48
N MET A 20 -7.06 -4.05 -3.61
CA MET A 20 -6.85 -4.71 -4.90
C MET A 20 -8.17 -5.01 -5.64
N GLN A 21 -9.24 -5.33 -4.90
CA GLN A 21 -10.57 -5.46 -5.50
C GLN A 21 -11.13 -4.13 -6.03
N ARG A 22 -10.85 -3.00 -5.38
CA ARG A 22 -11.28 -1.68 -5.86
C ARG A 22 -10.47 -1.20 -7.05
N LEU A 23 -9.19 -1.56 -7.11
CA LEU A 23 -8.32 -1.32 -8.26
C LEU A 23 -8.68 -2.22 -9.46
N TYR A 24 -9.38 -3.33 -9.23
CA TYR A 24 -9.85 -4.22 -10.29
C TYR A 24 -10.74 -3.47 -11.30
N GLY A 25 -10.33 -3.47 -12.57
CA GLY A 25 -11.04 -2.78 -13.65
C GLY A 25 -10.78 -1.27 -13.73
N LYS A 26 -9.91 -0.74 -12.87
CA LYS A 26 -9.34 0.61 -12.98
C LYS A 26 -7.90 0.55 -13.48
N LEU A 27 -7.14 -0.35 -12.87
CA LEU A 27 -5.79 -0.72 -13.31
C LEU A 27 -5.87 -2.01 -14.13
N ASP A 28 -4.96 -2.14 -15.08
CA ASP A 28 -4.74 -3.37 -15.82
C ASP A 28 -4.11 -4.46 -14.94
N GLU A 29 -3.88 -5.63 -15.51
CA GLU A 29 -3.29 -6.76 -14.78
C GLU A 29 -1.84 -6.52 -14.37
N ASP A 30 -1.03 -5.90 -15.22
CA ASP A 30 0.40 -5.67 -14.97
C ASP A 30 0.60 -4.59 -13.90
N GLU A 31 -0.19 -3.52 -13.94
CA GLU A 31 -0.24 -2.46 -12.93
C GLU A 31 -0.62 -3.01 -11.56
N ARG A 32 -1.67 -3.83 -11.49
CA ARG A 32 -2.09 -4.47 -10.23
C ARG A 32 -1.03 -5.42 -9.70
N ASN A 33 -0.40 -6.20 -10.58
CA ASN A 33 0.71 -7.08 -10.21
C ASN A 33 1.89 -6.28 -9.66
N GLU A 34 2.17 -5.10 -10.21
CA GLU A 34 3.22 -4.21 -9.73
C GLU A 34 2.90 -3.67 -8.33
N VAL A 35 1.67 -3.25 -8.08
CA VAL A 35 1.21 -2.82 -6.75
C VAL A 35 1.35 -3.95 -5.72
N GLU A 36 0.94 -5.17 -6.06
CA GLU A 36 1.08 -6.31 -5.16
C GLU A 36 2.55 -6.62 -4.85
N LYS A 37 3.42 -6.61 -5.87
CA LYS A 37 4.87 -6.82 -5.67
C LYS A 37 5.50 -5.76 -4.79
N LEU A 38 5.14 -4.49 -5.00
CA LEU A 38 5.70 -3.34 -4.27
C LEU A 38 5.55 -3.50 -2.76
N PHE A 39 4.38 -3.98 -2.31
CA PHE A 39 4.04 -4.09 -0.89
C PHE A 39 4.16 -5.50 -0.31
N ARG A 40 4.49 -6.51 -1.12
CA ARG A 40 4.49 -7.92 -0.69
C ARG A 40 5.41 -8.18 0.50
N ALA A 41 6.56 -7.52 0.55
CA ALA A 41 7.53 -7.70 1.62
C ALA A 41 6.95 -7.22 2.96
N ASP A 42 6.45 -5.98 3.02
CA ASP A 42 5.89 -5.38 4.23
C ASP A 42 4.59 -6.07 4.66
N LEU A 43 3.76 -6.47 3.70
CA LEU A 43 2.47 -7.11 3.96
C LEU A 43 2.60 -8.46 4.68
N TYR A 44 3.66 -9.21 4.37
CA TYR A 44 3.89 -10.56 4.91
C TYR A 44 5.10 -10.63 5.85
N GLU A 45 5.60 -9.47 6.31
CA GLU A 45 6.65 -9.43 7.32
C GLU A 45 6.15 -10.09 8.63
N PRO A 46 6.95 -10.94 9.28
CA PRO A 46 6.58 -11.53 10.56
C PRO A 46 6.75 -10.54 11.71
N GLY A 47 5.78 -10.52 12.64
CA GLY A 47 5.90 -9.82 13.92
C GLY A 47 4.90 -8.69 14.10
N GLU A 48 5.16 -7.82 15.08
CA GLU A 48 4.30 -6.67 15.41
C GLU A 48 4.26 -5.62 14.29
N GLU A 49 5.28 -5.60 13.44
CA GLU A 49 5.42 -4.73 12.27
C GLU A 49 4.77 -5.30 11.01
N SER A 50 4.11 -6.46 11.09
CA SER A 50 3.39 -7.04 9.94
C SER A 50 2.37 -6.08 9.33
N GLY A 51 2.34 -5.95 8.02
CA GLY A 51 1.42 -5.06 7.30
C GLY A 51 2.05 -3.71 6.96
N ILE A 52 1.38 -2.95 6.10
CA ILE A 52 1.95 -1.74 5.50
C ILE A 52 1.61 -0.53 6.38
N SER A 53 2.61 0.09 6.96
CA SER A 53 2.48 1.35 7.71
C SER A 53 2.32 2.55 6.78
N GLN A 54 1.87 3.67 7.36
CA GLN A 54 1.83 4.95 6.64
C GLN A 54 3.21 5.35 6.09
N THR A 55 4.28 5.13 6.86
CA THR A 55 5.64 5.50 6.44
C THR A 55 6.15 4.65 5.28
N GLU A 56 5.92 3.34 5.30
CA GLU A 56 6.28 2.46 4.17
C GLU A 56 5.45 2.79 2.93
N PHE A 57 4.16 3.08 3.11
CA PHE A 57 3.29 3.52 2.03
C PHE A 57 3.80 4.81 1.38
N ASP A 58 4.10 5.83 2.19
CA ASP A 58 4.61 7.12 1.70
C ASP A 58 5.95 6.93 0.97
N ALA A 59 6.85 6.12 1.51
CA ALA A 59 8.14 5.81 0.87
C ALA A 59 7.96 5.10 -0.48
N ALA A 60 7.00 4.17 -0.58
CA ALA A 60 6.68 3.50 -1.82
C ALA A 60 6.11 4.47 -2.86
N MET A 61 5.21 5.38 -2.45
CA MET A 61 4.65 6.41 -3.34
C MET A 61 5.71 7.39 -3.83
N ASP A 62 6.59 7.84 -2.94
CA ASP A 62 7.72 8.71 -3.29
C ASP A 62 8.67 8.03 -4.29
N TRP A 63 8.91 6.72 -4.11
CA TRP A 63 9.74 5.95 -5.04
C TRP A 63 9.10 5.85 -6.42
N LEU A 64 7.80 5.55 -6.52
CA LEU A 64 7.08 5.51 -7.80
C LEU A 64 7.18 6.87 -8.52
N GLN A 65 6.91 7.97 -7.81
CA GLN A 65 6.99 9.30 -8.41
C GLN A 65 8.39 9.69 -8.90
N GLN A 66 9.44 9.22 -8.23
CA GLN A 66 10.83 9.51 -8.59
C GLN A 66 11.38 8.59 -9.68
N ASN A 67 10.75 7.44 -9.93
CA ASN A 67 11.24 6.41 -10.83
C ASN A 67 10.18 5.95 -11.85
N PRO A 68 9.56 6.88 -12.62
CA PRO A 68 8.48 6.55 -13.56
C PRO A 68 8.91 5.61 -14.69
N ASP A 69 10.21 5.48 -14.97
CA ASP A 69 10.77 4.57 -15.96
C ASP A 69 11.02 3.13 -15.43
N LYS A 70 10.76 2.89 -14.14
CA LYS A 70 11.03 1.61 -13.47
C LYS A 70 9.80 0.75 -13.19
N HIS A 71 8.61 1.29 -13.43
CA HIS A 71 7.34 0.61 -13.23
C HIS A 71 6.38 0.93 -14.38
N VAL A 72 5.23 0.26 -14.39
CA VAL A 72 4.20 0.43 -15.42
C VAL A 72 3.11 1.46 -15.05
N LEU A 73 3.01 1.82 -13.76
CA LEU A 73 1.96 2.71 -13.25
C LEU A 73 2.03 4.14 -13.81
N GLU A 74 0.90 4.67 -14.26
CA GLU A 74 0.77 6.08 -14.63
C GLU A 74 0.52 6.97 -13.40
N THR A 75 0.53 8.30 -13.61
CA THR A 75 0.30 9.25 -12.52
C THR A 75 -1.10 9.10 -11.93
N ASP A 76 -2.10 8.87 -12.78
CA ASP A 76 -3.49 8.70 -12.35
C ASP A 76 -3.68 7.40 -11.54
N ASP A 77 -2.94 6.33 -11.85
CA ASP A 77 -2.95 5.08 -11.07
C ASP A 77 -2.36 5.28 -9.68
N ILE A 78 -1.24 6.01 -9.59
CA ILE A 78 -0.61 6.35 -8.32
C ILE A 78 -1.58 7.13 -7.42
N GLU A 79 -2.34 8.06 -7.99
CA GLU A 79 -3.35 8.82 -7.24
C GLU A 79 -4.53 7.93 -6.79
N LEU A 80 -4.96 6.97 -7.61
CA LEU A 80 -5.97 5.97 -7.20
C LEU A 80 -5.46 5.07 -6.06
N ILE A 81 -4.21 4.62 -6.14
CA ILE A 81 -3.57 3.84 -5.08
C ILE A 81 -3.55 4.64 -3.78
N LYS A 82 -3.08 5.89 -3.82
CA LYS A 82 -3.10 6.81 -2.65
C LYS A 82 -4.49 6.98 -2.07
N GLN A 83 -5.49 7.18 -2.92
CA GLN A 83 -6.86 7.34 -2.46
C GLN A 83 -7.33 6.12 -1.65
N TYR A 84 -7.15 4.90 -2.18
CA TYR A 84 -7.66 3.69 -1.51
C TYR A 84 -6.84 3.31 -0.30
N PHE A 85 -5.51 3.45 -0.33
CA PHE A 85 -4.68 3.17 0.84
C PHE A 85 -4.98 4.14 2.00
N LYS A 86 -5.25 5.41 1.70
CA LYS A 86 -5.57 6.41 2.73
C LYS A 86 -6.84 6.05 3.52
N GLU A 87 -7.82 5.42 2.91
CA GLU A 87 -9.03 4.95 3.61
C GLU A 87 -8.69 3.91 4.70
N HIS A 88 -7.64 3.12 4.49
CA HIS A 88 -7.19 2.08 5.44
C HIS A 88 -6.09 2.57 6.37
N LEU A 89 -5.32 3.60 6.02
CA LEU A 89 -4.24 4.13 6.86
C LEU A 89 -4.68 5.27 7.80
N GLN A 90 -5.79 5.95 7.52
CA GLN A 90 -6.34 6.96 8.43
C GLN A 90 -7.07 6.32 9.63
N ASP A 91 -6.83 6.85 10.83
CA ASP A 91 -7.54 6.53 12.08
C ASP A 91 -8.97 7.10 12.10
#